data_AF-A0A1H4L6M6-F1
#
_entry.id   AF-A0A1H4L6M6-F1
#
_cell.length_a   1.000
_cell.length_b   1.000
_cell.length_c   1.000
_cell.angle_alpha   90.00
_cell.angle_beta   90.00
_cell.angle_gamma   90.00
#
_symmetry.space_group_name_H-M   'P 1'
#
loop_
_entity.id
_entity.type
_entity.pdbx_description
1 polymer ?
#
loop_
_entity_poly.entity_id
_entity_poly.type
_entity_poly.pdbx_seq_one_letter_code
_entity_poly.pdbx_strand_id
1 'polypeptide(L)'
;MSEVPEAAPVRADCVADSAGGLTFHIADGTRPGPGGHDDWSGALVLVRRGAADTPDGEVRLPLGPTADGRLQAALPSNVALPEGRWDVHVAYRDTEPQRLAPGLNDLRSLVDRRPGPSTSPLSVRIPYTTKHGNLSLRSWRRAPHAEAGEIRLEDDTMAVRGRLYRVAYPSEWLAEAVVEARCRRGAAPVWTAPLVVDGPDFSFTLSYAELARSWDGGAHVWDLWLRPADESMAPARLARILDDVADKKEIFTYPPRTVTGRHGEAQAQPYYTRDNDLAVRIEAPA
;
A
#
# COMPACT_ATOMS: atom_id res chain seq x y z
N MET A 1 25.49 1.32 40.87
CA MET A 1 24.33 1.67 40.02
C MET A 1 24.00 0.43 39.23
N SER A 2 23.01 -0.33 39.67
CA SER A 2 22.57 -1.54 38.96
C SER A 2 21.78 -1.10 37.74
N GLU A 3 22.20 -1.52 36.55
CA GLU A 3 21.38 -1.44 35.33
C GLU A 3 20.06 -2.16 35.62
N VAL A 4 18.96 -1.42 35.53
CA VAL A 4 17.63 -2.03 35.45
C VAL A 4 17.58 -2.73 34.09
N PRO A 5 17.35 -4.05 34.02
CA PRO A 5 17.25 -4.72 32.74
C PRO A 5 16.11 -4.08 31.94
N GLU A 6 16.43 -3.62 30.73
CA GLU A 6 15.46 -3.06 29.81
C GLU A 6 14.36 -4.10 29.57
N ALA A 7 13.12 -3.78 29.98
CA ALA A 7 12.00 -4.69 29.83
C ALA A 7 11.83 -5.02 28.35
N ALA A 8 11.72 -6.31 28.02
CA ALA A 8 11.52 -6.73 26.64
C ALA A 8 10.30 -6.01 26.03
N PRO A 9 10.38 -5.52 24.78
CA PRO A 9 9.28 -4.78 24.19
C PRO A 9 8.06 -5.69 24.03
N VAL A 10 6.88 -5.16 24.35
CA VAL A 10 5.62 -5.87 24.14
C VAL A 10 5.42 -6.08 22.64
N ARG A 11 5.08 -7.31 22.26
CA ARG A 11 4.96 -7.73 20.86
C ARG A 11 3.51 -8.00 20.48
N ALA A 12 3.23 -7.96 19.18
CA ALA A 12 1.97 -8.45 18.65
C ALA A 12 2.18 -9.35 17.43
N ASP A 13 1.57 -10.53 17.48
CA ASP A 13 1.41 -11.39 16.30
C ASP A 13 0.24 -10.83 15.47
N CYS A 14 0.36 -10.85 14.14
CA CYS A 14 -0.68 -10.38 13.22
C CYS A 14 -1.12 -11.53 12.32
N VAL A 15 -2.44 -11.75 12.23
CA VAL A 15 -3.03 -12.73 11.30
C VAL A 15 -3.99 -12.01 10.37
N ALA A 16 -3.80 -12.18 9.07
CA ALA A 16 -4.69 -11.65 8.06
C ALA A 16 -5.79 -12.65 7.68
N ASP A 17 -7.00 -12.14 7.47
CA ASP A 17 -8.10 -12.91 6.88
C ASP A 17 -8.26 -12.65 5.37
N SER A 18 -9.09 -13.46 4.71
CA SER A 18 -9.33 -13.37 3.26
C SER A 18 -10.14 -12.12 2.85
N ALA A 19 -10.81 -11.45 3.78
CA ALA A 19 -11.47 -10.17 3.56
C ALA A 19 -10.50 -8.98 3.68
N GLY A 20 -9.26 -9.21 4.14
CA GLY A 20 -8.25 -8.18 4.42
C GLY A 20 -8.44 -7.46 5.75
N GLY A 21 -9.15 -8.09 6.69
CA GLY A 21 -9.07 -7.77 8.11
C GLY A 21 -7.78 -8.30 8.71
N LEU A 22 -7.38 -7.71 9.84
CA LEU A 22 -6.22 -8.13 10.62
C LEU A 22 -6.65 -8.42 12.06
N THR A 23 -6.16 -9.50 12.63
CA THR A 23 -6.26 -9.77 14.08
C THR A 23 -4.88 -9.65 14.69
N PHE A 24 -4.77 -8.86 15.75
CA PHE A 24 -3.54 -8.64 16.51
C PHE A 24 -3.64 -9.43 17.81
N HIS A 25 -2.72 -10.35 18.05
CA HIS A 25 -2.60 -11.06 19.32
C HIS A 25 -1.43 -10.47 20.10
N ILE A 26 -1.71 -9.87 21.26
CA ILE A 26 -0.67 -9.27 22.10
C ILE A 26 0.09 -10.42 22.77
N ALA A 27 1.40 -10.50 22.53
CA ALA A 27 2.28 -11.45 23.16
C ALA A 27 2.73 -10.89 24.51
N ASP A 28 2.34 -11.59 25.59
CA ASP A 28 2.70 -11.41 27.00
C ASP A 28 3.45 -10.11 27.36
N GLY A 29 2.73 -9.00 27.33
CA GLY A 29 2.95 -7.95 28.32
C GLY A 29 2.25 -8.39 29.60
N THR A 30 2.90 -8.29 30.75
CA THR A 30 2.33 -8.53 32.09
C THR A 30 0.84 -8.20 32.12
N ARG A 31 0.00 -9.23 32.23
CA ARG A 31 -1.42 -9.08 32.54
C ARG A 31 -1.49 -8.13 33.74
N PRO A 32 -2.16 -6.97 33.65
CA PRO A 32 -2.46 -6.20 34.85
C PRO A 32 -3.12 -7.17 35.82
N GLY A 33 -2.59 -7.30 37.05
CA GLY A 33 -3.13 -8.23 38.04
C GLY A 33 -4.65 -8.06 38.15
N PRO A 34 -5.41 -9.13 38.43
CA PRO A 34 -6.87 -9.10 38.39
C PRO A 34 -7.42 -8.10 39.41
N GLY A 35 -7.63 -6.85 39.00
CA GLY A 35 -8.51 -5.92 39.65
C GLY A 35 -9.87 -6.11 39.03
N GLY A 36 -10.78 -6.77 39.76
CA GLY A 36 -12.19 -6.97 39.42
C GLY A 36 -12.44 -7.55 38.03
N HIS A 37 -12.94 -8.78 37.95
CA HIS A 37 -13.66 -9.23 36.76
C HIS A 37 -14.62 -8.09 36.32
N ASP A 38 -14.30 -7.41 35.21
CA ASP A 38 -15.16 -6.50 34.40
C ASP A 38 -14.50 -5.18 33.91
N ASP A 39 -13.30 -4.78 34.37
CA ASP A 39 -12.63 -3.56 33.85
C ASP A 39 -11.49 -3.87 32.85
N TRP A 40 -11.88 -4.26 31.64
CA TRP A 40 -10.99 -4.55 30.50
C TRP A 40 -10.75 -3.31 29.61
N SER A 41 -10.46 -2.15 30.21
CA SER A 41 -10.22 -0.88 29.50
C SER A 41 -8.87 -0.86 28.73
N GLY A 42 -8.65 -1.84 27.85
CA GLY A 42 -7.49 -1.93 26.98
C GLY A 42 -7.86 -1.66 25.51
N ALA A 43 -6.95 -1.04 24.77
CA ALA A 43 -7.12 -0.80 23.34
C ALA A 43 -5.82 -1.04 22.55
N LEU A 44 -5.96 -1.56 21.34
CA LEU A 44 -4.95 -1.38 20.31
C LEU A 44 -5.15 0.01 19.71
N VAL A 45 -4.11 0.82 19.71
CA VAL A 45 -4.16 2.22 19.25
C VAL A 45 -3.32 2.35 17.98
N LEU A 46 -3.97 2.70 16.88
CA LEU A 46 -3.34 2.96 15.60
C LEU A 46 -3.21 4.47 15.43
N VAL A 47 -2.00 4.99 15.30
CA VAL A 47 -1.73 6.44 15.14
C VAL A 47 -1.12 6.71 13.78
N ARG A 48 -1.72 7.61 13.00
CA ARG A 48 -1.25 7.97 11.66
C ARG A 48 -0.04 8.90 11.75
N ARG A 49 1.05 8.52 11.09
CA ARG A 49 2.27 9.34 11.07
C ARG A 49 2.02 10.68 10.36
N GLY A 50 2.44 11.77 11.00
CA GLY A 50 2.32 13.13 10.46
C GLY A 50 0.90 13.68 10.42
N ALA A 51 -0.06 13.00 11.06
CA ALA A 51 -1.46 13.40 11.11
C ALA A 51 -2.15 12.92 12.40
N ALA A 52 -1.41 12.82 13.52
CA ALA A 52 -1.96 12.32 14.78
C ALA A 52 -3.08 13.23 15.33
N ASP A 53 -2.95 14.55 15.14
CA ASP A 53 -3.90 15.54 15.64
C ASP A 53 -5.14 15.72 14.74
N THR A 54 -5.28 14.93 13.67
CA THR A 54 -6.47 14.99 12.81
C THR A 54 -7.58 14.09 13.35
N PRO A 55 -8.87 14.38 13.07
CA PRO A 55 -9.99 13.55 13.53
C PRO A 55 -9.92 12.07 13.09
N ASP A 56 -9.22 11.80 11.99
CA ASP A 56 -8.95 10.48 11.42
C ASP A 56 -7.50 10.03 11.64
N GLY A 57 -6.79 10.66 12.59
CA GLY A 57 -5.38 10.43 12.92
C GLY A 57 -5.13 9.30 13.92
N GLU A 58 -6.16 8.91 14.67
CA GLU A 58 -6.11 7.83 15.65
C GLU A 58 -7.31 6.89 15.48
N VAL A 59 -7.07 5.58 15.58
CA VAL A 59 -8.12 4.55 15.66
C VAL A 59 -7.85 3.66 16.86
N ARG A 60 -8.85 3.51 17.73
CA ARG A 60 -8.78 2.64 18.92
C ARG A 60 -9.66 1.41 18.71
N LEU A 61 -9.06 0.23 18.82
CA LEU A 61 -9.75 -1.05 18.71
C LEU A 61 -9.79 -1.71 20.10
N PRO A 62 -10.96 -2.17 20.57
CA PRO A 62 -11.07 -2.78 21.88
C PRO A 62 -10.23 -4.06 21.97
N LEU A 63 -9.53 -4.24 23.09
CA LEU A 63 -8.88 -5.50 23.41
C LEU A 63 -9.89 -6.44 24.09
N GLY A 64 -10.04 -7.64 23.54
CA GLY A 64 -10.83 -8.71 24.13
C GLY A 64 -9.96 -9.91 24.50
N PRO A 65 -10.32 -10.67 25.55
CA PRO A 65 -9.65 -11.93 25.85
C PRO A 65 -10.00 -13.00 24.80
N THR A 66 -9.03 -13.83 24.47
CA THR A 66 -9.21 -15.07 23.73
C THR A 66 -9.48 -16.24 24.68
N ALA A 67 -9.79 -17.42 24.14
CA ALA A 67 -10.10 -18.60 24.94
C ALA A 67 -8.95 -19.06 25.84
N ASP A 68 -7.70 -18.83 25.43
CA ASP A 68 -6.50 -19.13 26.24
C ASP A 68 -6.11 -17.98 27.18
N GLY A 69 -6.89 -16.89 27.18
CA GLY A 69 -6.67 -15.71 28.03
C GLY A 69 -5.72 -14.67 27.47
N ARG A 70 -5.16 -14.84 26.25
CA ARG A 70 -4.37 -13.80 25.57
C ARG A 70 -5.28 -12.66 25.11
N LEU A 71 -4.75 -11.44 25.08
CA LEU A 71 -5.49 -10.28 24.56
C LEU A 71 -5.38 -10.19 23.05
N GLN A 72 -6.49 -9.87 22.39
CA GLN A 72 -6.51 -9.61 20.96
C GLN A 72 -7.34 -8.37 20.60
N ALA A 73 -7.00 -7.74 19.48
CA ALA A 73 -7.84 -6.73 18.82
C ALA A 73 -8.06 -7.12 17.36
N ALA A 74 -9.29 -6.97 16.89
CA ALA A 74 -9.63 -7.13 15.48
C ALA A 74 -9.68 -5.76 14.80
N LEU A 75 -9.06 -5.67 13.63
CA LEU A 75 -9.21 -4.59 12.65
C LEU A 75 -9.97 -5.16 11.44
N PRO A 76 -11.32 -5.15 11.46
CA PRO A 76 -12.12 -5.60 10.32
C PRO A 76 -11.84 -4.81 9.04
N SER A 77 -12.09 -5.44 7.90
CA SER A 77 -11.78 -4.84 6.59
C SER A 77 -12.56 -3.55 6.29
N ASN A 78 -13.72 -3.35 6.92
CA ASN A 78 -14.61 -2.20 6.77
C ASN A 78 -14.24 -0.99 7.66
N VAL A 79 -13.37 -1.15 8.66
CA VAL A 79 -12.93 -0.03 9.51
C VAL A 79 -12.11 0.93 8.65
N ALA A 80 -12.57 2.18 8.52
CA ALA A 80 -11.86 3.16 7.71
C ALA A 80 -10.49 3.49 8.32
N LEU A 81 -9.44 3.23 7.55
CA LEU A 81 -8.08 3.59 7.92
C LEU A 81 -7.47 4.36 6.73
N PRO A 82 -7.42 5.70 6.78
CA PRO A 82 -6.86 6.52 5.70
C PRO A 82 -5.51 6.02 5.17
N GLU A 83 -5.28 6.24 3.87
CA GLU A 83 -4.03 5.83 3.21
C GLU A 83 -2.83 6.47 3.89
N GLY A 84 -1.81 5.67 4.23
CA GLY A 84 -0.67 6.17 4.98
C GLY A 84 0.13 5.11 5.73
N ARG A 85 0.89 5.58 6.71
CA ARG A 85 1.70 4.78 7.62
C ARG A 85 1.16 4.97 9.03
N TRP A 86 0.89 3.87 9.69
CA TRP A 86 0.26 3.83 11.00
C TRP A 86 1.18 3.15 11.99
N ASP A 87 1.25 3.72 13.17
CA ASP A 87 2.04 3.27 14.29
C ASP A 87 1.14 2.51 15.25
N VAL A 88 1.54 1.28 15.59
CA VAL A 88 0.70 0.38 16.39
C VAL A 88 1.17 0.40 17.83
N HIS A 89 0.26 0.78 18.73
CA HIS A 89 0.49 0.85 20.17
C HIS A 89 -0.54 -0.01 20.91
N VAL A 90 -0.24 -0.28 22.17
CA VAL A 90 -1.17 -0.85 23.13
C VAL A 90 -1.36 0.12 24.28
N ALA A 91 -2.60 0.35 24.69
CA ALA A 91 -2.93 1.18 25.84
C ALA A 91 -3.78 0.37 26.82
N TYR A 92 -3.47 0.49 28.11
CA TYR A 92 -4.22 -0.14 29.20
C TYR A 92 -4.64 0.91 30.20
N ARG A 93 -5.94 1.01 30.50
CA ARG A 93 -6.48 2.00 31.43
C ARG A 93 -5.98 3.40 31.04
N ASP A 94 -5.56 4.19 32.02
CA ASP A 94 -5.01 5.54 31.84
C ASP A 94 -3.47 5.56 31.69
N THR A 95 -2.85 4.45 31.29
CA THR A 95 -1.40 4.43 31.02
C THR A 95 -1.09 4.98 29.63
N GLU A 96 0.08 5.59 29.49
CA GLU A 96 0.60 6.04 28.20
C GLU A 96 0.62 4.88 27.18
N PRO A 97 0.14 5.07 25.93
CA PRO A 97 0.19 4.04 24.91
C PRO A 97 1.63 3.58 24.63
N GLN A 98 1.89 2.30 24.81
CA GLN A 98 3.20 1.72 24.58
C GLN A 98 3.33 1.25 23.13
N ARG A 99 4.45 1.58 22.47
CA ARG A 99 4.74 1.12 21.13
C ARG A 99 4.94 -0.39 21.08
N LEU A 100 4.31 -1.05 20.10
CA LEU A 100 4.46 -2.50 19.90
C LEU A 100 5.64 -2.83 18.98
N ALA A 101 6.35 -3.90 19.32
CA ALA A 101 7.26 -4.60 18.43
C ALA A 101 6.51 -5.67 17.61
N PRO A 102 7.00 -6.06 16.42
CA PRO A 102 6.38 -7.12 15.64
C PRO A 102 6.64 -8.49 16.28
N GLY A 103 5.63 -9.35 16.26
CA GLY A 103 5.72 -10.79 16.51
C GLY A 103 5.70 -11.56 15.18
N LEU A 104 4.97 -12.68 15.15
CA LEU A 104 4.72 -13.46 13.95
C LEU A 104 3.66 -12.78 13.06
N ASN A 105 3.95 -12.62 11.77
CA ASN A 105 2.99 -12.11 10.79
C ASN A 105 2.54 -13.23 9.84
N ASP A 106 1.32 -13.73 10.02
CA ASP A 106 0.68 -14.65 9.08
C ASP A 106 -0.18 -13.87 8.09
N LEU A 107 0.41 -13.53 6.95
CA LEU A 107 -0.21 -12.72 5.90
C LEU A 107 -0.61 -13.54 4.67
N ARG A 108 -0.56 -14.87 4.75
CA ARG A 108 -0.79 -15.76 3.60
C ARG A 108 -2.16 -15.54 2.94
N SER A 109 -3.17 -15.17 3.72
CA SER A 109 -4.52 -14.86 3.23
C SER A 109 -4.58 -13.60 2.33
N LEU A 110 -3.56 -12.75 2.36
CA LEU A 110 -3.47 -11.55 1.50
C LEU A 110 -2.91 -11.86 0.11
N VAL A 111 -2.12 -12.93 -0.02
CA VAL A 111 -1.48 -13.33 -1.27
C VAL A 111 -2.53 -13.73 -2.30
N ASP A 112 -2.38 -13.22 -3.53
CA ASP A 112 -3.28 -13.46 -4.66
C ASP A 112 -4.77 -13.19 -4.39
N ARG A 113 -5.06 -12.37 -3.37
CA ARG A 113 -6.43 -12.03 -3.00
C ARG A 113 -7.11 -11.30 -4.16
N ARG A 114 -8.31 -11.78 -4.52
CA ARG A 114 -9.16 -11.16 -5.54
C ARG A 114 -10.45 -10.64 -4.90
N PRO A 115 -10.48 -9.37 -4.44
CA PRO A 115 -11.70 -8.78 -3.89
C PRO A 115 -12.85 -8.89 -4.89
N GLY A 116 -14.03 -9.28 -4.41
CA GLY A 116 -15.24 -9.34 -5.23
C GLY A 116 -15.72 -7.97 -5.73
N PRO A 117 -16.69 -7.95 -6.67
CA PRO A 117 -17.31 -6.72 -7.16
C PRO A 117 -17.91 -5.88 -6.03
N SER A 118 -17.61 -4.60 -6.01
CA SER A 118 -18.11 -3.62 -5.04
C SER A 118 -17.70 -2.22 -5.49
N THR A 119 -18.44 -1.19 -5.09
CA THR A 119 -18.07 0.23 -5.24
C THR A 119 -17.47 0.82 -3.96
N SER A 120 -17.49 0.09 -2.83
CA SER A 120 -16.88 0.55 -1.58
C SER A 120 -15.35 0.58 -1.68
N PRO A 121 -14.66 1.56 -1.06
CA PRO A 121 -13.20 1.65 -1.15
C PRO A 121 -12.48 0.36 -0.79
N LEU A 122 -11.56 -0.06 -1.66
CA LEU A 122 -10.67 -1.18 -1.41
C LEU A 122 -9.70 -0.79 -0.31
N SER A 123 -9.81 -1.47 0.83
CA SER A 123 -8.89 -1.29 1.95
C SER A 123 -7.86 -2.43 1.94
N VAL A 124 -6.58 -2.06 1.94
CA VAL A 124 -5.45 -2.98 2.06
C VAL A 124 -4.61 -2.52 3.24
N ARG A 125 -4.25 -3.46 4.11
CA ARG A 125 -3.51 -3.19 5.35
C ARG A 125 -2.42 -4.24 5.50
N ILE A 126 -1.17 -3.82 5.52
CA ILE A 126 -0.01 -4.73 5.58
C ILE A 126 0.86 -4.35 6.79
N PRO A 127 0.94 -5.19 7.84
CA PRO A 127 1.84 -4.95 8.95
C PRO A 127 3.29 -5.14 8.51
N TYR A 128 4.19 -4.30 9.02
CA TYR A 128 5.60 -4.35 8.68
C TYR A 128 6.46 -3.87 9.84
N THR A 129 7.70 -4.35 9.83
CA THR A 129 8.74 -3.92 10.78
C THR A 129 9.40 -2.66 10.25
N THR A 130 9.39 -1.61 11.06
CA THR A 130 10.14 -0.40 10.75
C THR A 130 11.65 -0.62 10.92
N LYS A 131 12.48 0.26 10.34
CA LYS A 131 13.94 0.25 10.56
C LYS A 131 14.38 0.35 12.03
N HIS A 132 13.47 0.79 12.92
CA HIS A 132 13.70 0.90 14.37
C HIS A 132 13.16 -0.30 15.16
N GLY A 133 12.73 -1.38 14.49
CA GLY A 133 12.21 -2.59 15.14
C GLY A 133 10.77 -2.47 15.65
N ASN A 134 10.08 -1.36 15.38
CA ASN A 134 8.67 -1.17 15.78
C ASN A 134 7.71 -1.79 14.76
N LEU A 135 6.57 -2.28 15.25
CA LEU A 135 5.42 -2.64 14.43
C LEU A 135 4.74 -1.38 13.89
N SER A 136 4.46 -1.42 12.60
CA SER A 136 3.66 -0.44 11.90
C SER A 136 2.76 -1.11 10.88
N LEU A 137 1.78 -0.35 10.40
CA LEU A 137 0.84 -0.78 9.39
C LEU A 137 0.90 0.17 8.19
N ARG A 138 1.07 -0.37 6.99
CA ARG A 138 0.75 0.36 5.75
C ARG A 138 -0.72 0.21 5.48
N SER A 139 -1.40 1.31 5.20
CA SER A 139 -2.81 1.33 4.80
C SER A 139 -2.95 1.98 3.42
N TRP A 140 -3.77 1.37 2.56
CA TRP A 140 -4.29 1.96 1.33
C TRP A 140 -5.81 1.90 1.35
N ARG A 141 -6.47 2.93 0.83
CA ARG A 141 -7.93 3.00 0.72
C ARG A 141 -8.33 3.69 -0.58
N ARG A 142 -8.66 2.91 -1.60
CA ARG A 142 -8.81 3.41 -2.98
C ARG A 142 -10.15 3.03 -3.62
N ALA A 143 -10.74 3.98 -4.35
CA ALA A 143 -11.85 3.78 -5.27
C ALA A 143 -11.84 4.94 -6.29
N PRO A 144 -11.60 4.69 -7.59
CA PRO A 144 -11.26 3.40 -8.20
C PRO A 144 -9.83 2.92 -7.85
N HIS A 145 -9.50 1.67 -8.19
CA HIS A 145 -8.15 1.12 -8.04
C HIS A 145 -7.74 0.27 -9.25
N ALA A 146 -6.60 0.59 -9.86
CA ALA A 146 -6.02 -0.21 -10.93
C ALA A 146 -4.85 -1.04 -10.36
N GLU A 147 -5.06 -2.34 -10.18
CA GLU A 147 -4.03 -3.26 -9.72
C GLU A 147 -3.17 -3.71 -10.90
N ALA A 148 -1.89 -3.40 -10.88
CA ALA A 148 -0.88 -3.92 -11.80
C ALA A 148 -0.49 -5.34 -11.40
N GLY A 149 -0.66 -6.28 -12.32
CA GLY A 149 -0.27 -7.68 -12.19
C GLY A 149 1.08 -7.96 -12.84
N GLU A 150 1.06 -8.69 -13.95
CA GLU A 150 2.24 -9.07 -14.70
C GLU A 150 2.86 -7.87 -15.42
N ILE A 151 4.18 -7.73 -15.30
CA ILE A 151 4.99 -6.72 -16.00
C ILE A 151 6.07 -7.46 -16.79
N ARG A 152 6.10 -7.24 -18.10
CA ARG A 152 7.13 -7.77 -19.01
C ARG A 152 7.92 -6.63 -19.62
N LEU A 153 9.24 -6.76 -19.61
CA LEU A 153 10.16 -5.75 -20.12
C LEU A 153 10.83 -6.25 -21.39
N GLU A 154 10.52 -5.61 -22.50
CA GLU A 154 11.26 -5.79 -23.74
C GLU A 154 12.34 -4.70 -23.85
N ASP A 155 12.99 -4.58 -25.01
CA ASP A 155 14.14 -3.68 -25.19
C ASP A 155 13.76 -2.19 -25.01
N ASP A 156 12.66 -1.74 -25.62
CA ASP A 156 12.22 -0.34 -25.62
C ASP A 156 10.83 -0.10 -25.01
N THR A 157 10.21 -1.16 -24.49
CA THR A 157 8.83 -1.14 -24.00
C THR A 157 8.61 -1.87 -22.68
N MET A 158 7.53 -1.50 -22.00
CA MET A 158 6.97 -2.19 -20.85
C MET A 158 5.54 -2.63 -21.15
N ALA A 159 5.30 -3.94 -21.17
CA ALA A 159 3.94 -4.48 -21.22
C ALA A 159 3.43 -4.74 -19.80
N VAL A 160 2.21 -4.28 -19.50
CA VAL A 160 1.57 -4.45 -18.20
C VAL A 160 0.20 -5.10 -18.39
N ARG A 161 -0.11 -6.09 -17.56
CA ARG A 161 -1.46 -6.63 -17.38
C ARG A 161 -1.96 -6.25 -15.99
N GLY A 162 -3.24 -5.95 -15.87
CA GLY A 162 -3.83 -5.56 -14.60
C GLY A 162 -5.33 -5.74 -14.55
N ARG A 163 -5.91 -5.34 -13.42
CA ARG A 163 -7.35 -5.42 -13.16
C ARG A 163 -7.86 -4.18 -12.47
N LEU A 164 -9.02 -3.70 -12.92
CA LEU A 164 -9.73 -2.58 -12.32
C LEU A 164 -10.66 -3.07 -11.21
N TYR A 165 -10.59 -2.39 -10.08
CA TYR A 165 -11.42 -2.61 -8.89
C TYR A 165 -12.15 -1.34 -8.50
N ARG A 166 -13.25 -1.52 -7.76
CA ARG A 166 -14.01 -0.45 -7.11
C ARG A 166 -14.74 0.49 -8.06
N VAL A 167 -15.26 -0.08 -9.13
CA VAL A 167 -16.14 0.56 -10.11
C VAL A 167 -17.37 -0.31 -10.31
N ALA A 168 -18.54 0.31 -10.51
CA ALA A 168 -19.81 -0.41 -10.65
C ALA A 168 -19.87 -1.21 -11.96
N TYR A 169 -19.46 -0.59 -13.06
CA TYR A 169 -19.45 -1.16 -14.40
C TYR A 169 -18.04 -1.07 -14.99
N PRO A 170 -17.14 -2.02 -14.67
CA PRO A 170 -15.74 -1.97 -15.10
C PRO A 170 -15.56 -1.86 -16.62
N SER A 171 -16.38 -2.57 -17.40
CA SER A 171 -16.30 -2.53 -18.86
C SER A 171 -16.67 -1.16 -19.43
N GLU A 172 -17.65 -0.47 -18.83
CA GLU A 172 -18.03 0.89 -19.23
C GLU A 172 -16.97 1.91 -18.81
N TRP A 173 -16.40 1.75 -17.60
CA TRP A 173 -15.33 2.60 -17.13
C TRP A 173 -14.08 2.49 -18.02
N LEU A 174 -13.75 1.27 -18.46
CA LEU A 174 -12.61 0.97 -19.34
C LEU A 174 -12.91 1.22 -20.82
N ALA A 175 -14.16 1.51 -21.20
CA ALA A 175 -14.51 1.80 -22.58
C ALA A 175 -13.76 3.06 -23.05
N GLU A 176 -12.92 2.89 -24.07
CA GLU A 176 -12.07 3.96 -24.62
C GLU A 176 -11.11 4.59 -23.59
N ALA A 177 -10.92 3.94 -22.44
CA ALA A 177 -9.94 4.38 -21.45
C ALA A 177 -8.52 4.21 -21.99
N VAL A 178 -7.62 5.08 -21.53
CA VAL A 178 -6.21 5.09 -21.89
C VAL A 178 -5.34 4.93 -20.65
N VAL A 179 -4.12 4.42 -20.83
CA VAL A 179 -3.07 4.66 -19.85
C VAL A 179 -2.52 6.06 -20.08
N GLU A 180 -2.33 6.81 -19.00
CA GLU A 180 -1.62 8.09 -19.00
C GLU A 180 -0.33 7.98 -18.20
N ALA A 181 0.78 8.40 -18.81
CA ALA A 181 2.03 8.67 -18.12
C ALA A 181 2.15 10.17 -17.91
N ARG A 182 2.15 10.61 -16.64
CA ARG A 182 2.20 12.02 -16.25
C ARG A 182 3.56 12.34 -15.64
N CYS A 183 4.30 13.30 -16.19
CA CYS A 183 5.61 13.67 -15.64
C CYS A 183 5.45 14.50 -14.35
N ARG A 184 6.21 14.19 -13.29
CA ARG A 184 6.16 14.94 -12.02
C ARG A 184 6.74 16.35 -12.10
N ARG A 185 7.57 16.65 -13.10
CA ARG A 185 8.26 17.94 -13.23
C ARG A 185 7.38 19.07 -13.80
N GLY A 186 6.17 18.77 -14.28
CA GLY A 186 5.27 19.78 -14.82
C GLY A 186 3.94 19.19 -15.29
N ALA A 187 2.95 20.05 -15.53
CA ALA A 187 1.62 19.64 -16.00
C ALA A 187 1.62 19.03 -17.41
N ALA A 188 2.69 19.24 -18.17
CA ALA A 188 2.98 18.60 -19.45
C ALA A 188 4.46 18.23 -19.49
N PRO A 189 4.85 17.13 -20.14
CA PRO A 189 4.03 16.27 -21.00
C PRO A 189 3.19 15.20 -20.28
N VAL A 190 2.05 14.86 -20.90
CA VAL A 190 1.28 13.64 -20.65
C VAL A 190 1.39 12.79 -21.91
N TRP A 191 1.80 11.54 -21.76
CA TRP A 191 1.78 10.55 -22.85
C TRP A 191 0.65 9.56 -22.64
N THR A 192 0.01 9.11 -23.71
CA THR A 192 -1.10 8.16 -23.65
C THR A 192 -0.88 6.94 -24.54
N ALA A 193 -1.43 5.80 -24.11
CA ALA A 193 -1.59 4.62 -24.96
C ALA A 193 -2.96 3.97 -24.76
N PRO A 194 -3.46 3.29 -25.81
CA PRO A 194 -4.70 2.54 -25.71
C PRO A 194 -4.58 1.34 -24.77
N LEU A 195 -5.70 0.95 -24.18
CA LEU A 195 -5.83 -0.29 -23.43
C LEU A 195 -6.42 -1.39 -24.32
N VAL A 196 -6.01 -2.63 -24.06
CA VAL A 196 -6.77 -3.83 -24.45
C VAL A 196 -7.55 -4.28 -23.23
N VAL A 197 -8.87 -4.44 -23.37
CA VAL A 197 -9.80 -4.66 -22.25
C VAL A 197 -10.50 -6.01 -22.40
N ASP A 198 -10.61 -6.75 -21.30
CA ASP A 198 -11.41 -7.98 -21.17
C ASP A 198 -12.16 -7.95 -19.84
N GLY A 199 -13.43 -7.53 -19.89
CA GLY A 199 -14.23 -7.27 -18.70
C GLY A 199 -13.55 -6.23 -17.77
N PRO A 200 -13.22 -6.59 -16.51
CA PRO A 200 -12.48 -5.72 -15.59
C PRO A 200 -10.95 -5.79 -15.76
N ASP A 201 -10.44 -6.70 -16.59
CA ASP A 201 -9.02 -6.86 -16.82
C ASP A 201 -8.58 -5.94 -17.98
N PHE A 202 -7.35 -5.43 -17.89
CA PHE A 202 -6.78 -4.56 -18.90
C PHE A 202 -5.31 -4.93 -19.17
N SER A 203 -4.82 -4.54 -20.34
CA SER A 203 -3.39 -4.56 -20.64
C SER A 203 -2.99 -3.41 -21.55
N PHE A 204 -1.74 -3.00 -21.48
CA PHE A 204 -1.17 -1.95 -22.33
C PHE A 204 0.32 -2.14 -22.51
N THR A 205 0.87 -1.48 -23.53
CA THR A 205 2.31 -1.38 -23.76
C THR A 205 2.72 0.09 -23.73
N LEU A 206 3.69 0.40 -22.87
CA LEU A 206 4.30 1.72 -22.72
C LEU A 206 5.62 1.76 -23.48
N SER A 207 5.82 2.76 -24.35
CA SER A 207 7.11 2.99 -25.01
C SER A 207 7.99 3.90 -24.15
N TYR A 208 9.20 3.45 -23.84
CA TYR A 208 10.17 4.28 -23.13
C TYR A 208 10.72 5.40 -24.02
N ALA A 209 10.87 5.14 -25.32
CA ALA A 209 11.33 6.15 -26.27
C ALA A 209 10.38 7.37 -26.30
N GLU A 210 9.08 7.13 -26.23
CA GLU A 210 8.06 8.19 -26.12
C GLU A 210 8.24 9.03 -24.85
N LEU A 211 8.46 8.40 -23.70
CA LEU A 211 8.72 9.10 -22.44
C LEU A 211 10.06 9.87 -22.47
N ALA A 212 11.06 9.35 -23.19
CA ALA A 212 12.37 9.97 -23.30
C ALA A 212 12.40 11.19 -24.25
N ARG A 213 11.35 11.43 -25.06
CA ARG A 213 11.30 12.57 -25.99
C ARG A 213 11.43 13.92 -25.30
N SER A 214 10.84 14.05 -24.10
CA SER A 214 10.90 15.28 -23.31
C SER A 214 12.06 15.29 -22.31
N TRP A 215 12.86 14.22 -22.24
CA TRP A 215 13.95 14.12 -21.29
C TRP A 215 15.02 15.16 -21.59
N ASP A 216 15.45 15.91 -20.56
CA ASP A 216 16.33 17.07 -20.65
C ASP A 216 17.72 16.85 -20.02
N GLY A 217 18.05 15.60 -19.69
CA GLY A 217 19.27 15.24 -18.95
C GLY A 217 19.06 15.04 -17.45
N GLY A 218 17.95 15.53 -16.87
CA GLY A 218 17.64 15.36 -15.45
C GLY A 218 16.80 14.10 -15.13
N ALA A 219 16.69 13.73 -13.87
CA ALA A 219 15.79 12.64 -13.47
C ALA A 219 14.31 13.02 -13.66
N HIS A 220 13.60 12.34 -14.55
CA HIS A 220 12.18 12.47 -14.84
C HIS A 220 11.42 11.27 -14.27
N VAL A 221 10.35 11.51 -13.54
CA VAL A 221 9.48 10.45 -13.02
C VAL A 221 8.11 10.56 -13.67
N TRP A 222 7.69 9.47 -14.29
CA TRP A 222 6.43 9.29 -14.98
C TRP A 222 5.49 8.44 -14.15
N ASP A 223 4.46 9.11 -13.66
CA ASP A 223 3.40 8.54 -12.85
C ASP A 223 2.34 7.93 -13.77
N LEU A 224 2.05 6.63 -13.60
CA LEU A 224 1.08 5.92 -14.43
C LEU A 224 -0.34 5.93 -13.85
N TRP A 225 -1.32 6.18 -14.71
CA TRP A 225 -2.74 6.22 -14.38
C TRP A 225 -3.54 5.53 -15.48
N LEU A 226 -4.70 4.99 -15.14
CA LEU A 226 -5.77 4.74 -16.11
C LEU A 226 -6.72 5.94 -16.11
N ARG A 227 -7.02 6.45 -17.29
CA ARG A 227 -7.95 7.56 -17.49
C ARG A 227 -9.14 7.09 -18.32
N PRO A 228 -10.37 7.15 -17.76
CA PRO A 228 -11.58 6.85 -18.53
C PRO A 228 -11.86 7.96 -19.55
N ALA A 229 -12.55 7.62 -20.63
CA ALA A 229 -12.96 8.59 -21.66
C ALA A 229 -14.00 9.59 -21.13
N ASP A 230 -14.92 9.12 -20.27
CA ASP A 230 -15.82 10.01 -19.52
C ASP A 230 -15.01 10.79 -18.48
N GLU A 231 -14.81 12.08 -18.75
CA GLU A 231 -14.03 12.96 -17.87
C GLU A 231 -14.64 13.14 -16.48
N SER A 232 -15.94 12.88 -16.30
CA SER A 232 -16.62 12.92 -15.00
C SER A 232 -16.21 11.77 -14.09
N MET A 233 -15.70 10.67 -14.65
CA MET A 233 -15.19 9.53 -13.90
C MET A 233 -13.75 9.81 -13.41
N ALA A 234 -13.51 9.52 -12.14
CA ALA A 234 -12.19 9.71 -11.54
C ALA A 234 -11.16 8.75 -12.15
N PRO A 235 -9.92 9.20 -12.46
CA PRO A 235 -8.85 8.33 -12.92
C PRO A 235 -8.38 7.36 -11.83
N ALA A 236 -7.88 6.20 -12.24
CA ALA A 236 -7.37 5.18 -11.33
C ALA A 236 -5.83 5.17 -11.33
N ARG A 237 -5.23 5.34 -10.16
CA ARG A 237 -3.77 5.24 -10.00
C ARG A 237 -3.34 3.79 -10.23
N LEU A 238 -2.36 3.57 -11.12
CA LEU A 238 -1.81 2.23 -11.34
C LEU A 238 -0.84 1.88 -10.21
N ALA A 239 -1.11 0.79 -9.48
CA ALA A 239 -0.34 0.38 -8.33
C ALA A 239 -0.43 -1.13 -8.11
N ARG A 240 0.39 -1.66 -7.20
CA ARG A 240 0.27 -3.05 -6.77
C ARG A 240 0.15 -3.09 -5.26
N ILE A 241 -1.03 -3.42 -4.75
CA ILE A 241 -1.33 -3.44 -3.31
C ILE A 241 -2.09 -4.70 -2.88
N LEU A 242 -2.46 -5.61 -3.79
CA LEU A 242 -3.15 -6.86 -3.46
C LEU A 242 -2.17 -8.03 -3.25
N ASP A 243 -1.17 -7.80 -2.40
CA ASP A 243 -0.27 -8.82 -1.88
C ASP A 243 0.19 -8.45 -0.45
N ASP A 244 1.19 -9.14 0.08
CA ASP A 244 1.69 -9.03 1.46
C ASP A 244 2.94 -8.16 1.60
N VAL A 245 3.34 -7.41 0.56
CA VAL A 245 4.56 -6.59 0.60
C VAL A 245 4.25 -5.11 0.87
N ALA A 246 4.63 -4.65 2.06
CA ALA A 246 4.36 -3.29 2.54
C ALA A 246 5.14 -2.19 1.77
N ASP A 247 6.43 -2.41 1.50
CA ASP A 247 7.30 -1.44 0.83
C ASP A 247 7.95 -2.08 -0.40
N LYS A 248 7.28 -1.95 -1.56
CA LYS A 248 7.72 -2.62 -2.79
C LYS A 248 8.98 -2.06 -3.39
N LYS A 249 9.24 -0.76 -3.17
CA LYS A 249 10.35 -0.03 -3.79
C LYS A 249 11.70 -0.71 -3.57
N GLU A 250 11.90 -1.30 -2.39
CA GLU A 250 13.18 -1.92 -2.00
C GLU A 250 13.28 -3.40 -2.42
N ILE A 251 12.18 -4.02 -2.85
CA ILE A 251 12.07 -5.47 -3.11
C ILE A 251 11.90 -5.75 -4.61
N PHE A 252 11.04 -4.98 -5.27
CA PHE A 252 10.72 -5.16 -6.69
C PHE A 252 11.59 -4.24 -7.54
N THR A 253 12.76 -4.74 -7.92
CA THR A 253 13.70 -4.05 -8.80
C THR A 253 13.61 -4.56 -10.23
N TYR A 254 13.44 -3.64 -11.18
CA TYR A 254 13.43 -3.94 -12.61
C TYR A 254 14.76 -3.51 -13.24
N PRO A 255 15.35 -4.27 -14.18
CA PRO A 255 16.56 -3.83 -14.88
C PRO A 255 16.30 -2.55 -15.69
N PRO A 256 17.19 -1.54 -15.65
CA PRO A 256 17.08 -0.39 -16.52
C PRO A 256 17.24 -0.77 -18.00
N ARG A 257 16.57 -0.04 -18.88
CA ARG A 257 16.65 -0.17 -20.34
C ARG A 257 17.22 1.10 -20.93
N THR A 258 18.19 0.92 -21.82
CA THR A 258 18.84 2.02 -22.52
C THR A 258 17.93 2.53 -23.63
N VAL A 259 17.72 3.84 -23.67
CA VAL A 259 16.87 4.50 -24.67
C VAL A 259 17.50 5.79 -25.15
N THR A 260 17.21 6.15 -26.40
CA THR A 260 17.66 7.43 -26.96
C THR A 260 16.69 8.53 -26.59
N GLY A 261 17.11 9.44 -25.72
CA GLY A 261 16.41 10.69 -25.44
C GLY A 261 16.90 11.85 -26.32
N ARG A 262 16.27 13.01 -26.18
CA ARG A 262 16.63 14.21 -26.95
C ARG A 262 18.09 14.67 -26.71
N HIS A 263 18.61 14.44 -25.51
CA HIS A 263 19.94 14.89 -25.08
C HIS A 263 21.00 13.76 -25.09
N GLY A 264 20.71 12.63 -25.75
CA GLY A 264 21.60 11.48 -25.83
C GLY A 264 20.99 10.24 -25.17
N GLU A 265 21.86 9.31 -24.80
CA GLU A 265 21.46 8.07 -24.13
C GLU A 265 20.89 8.34 -22.74
N ALA A 266 19.78 7.67 -22.42
CA ALA A 266 19.11 7.71 -21.13
C ALA A 266 18.83 6.27 -20.65
N GLN A 267 18.60 6.11 -19.34
CA GLN A 267 18.12 4.87 -18.74
C GLN A 267 16.66 5.02 -18.33
N ALA A 268 15.82 4.13 -18.85
CA ALA A 268 14.43 3.99 -18.48
C ALA A 268 14.25 2.81 -17.52
N GLN A 269 13.64 3.05 -16.36
CA GLN A 269 13.45 2.00 -15.36
C GLN A 269 12.05 2.08 -14.72
N PRO A 270 11.21 1.06 -14.90
CA PRO A 270 10.03 0.87 -14.08
C PRO A 270 10.42 0.68 -12.62
N TYR A 271 9.61 1.20 -11.71
CA TYR A 271 9.78 0.96 -10.28
C TYR A 271 8.47 1.22 -9.54
N TYR A 272 8.36 0.66 -8.34
CA TYR A 272 7.30 1.04 -7.42
C TYR A 272 7.75 2.20 -6.55
N THR A 273 6.88 3.20 -6.41
CA THR A 273 7.10 4.37 -5.55
C THR A 273 7.03 3.97 -4.07
N ARG A 274 7.30 4.94 -3.18
CA ARG A 274 7.14 4.79 -1.72
C ARG A 274 5.71 4.38 -1.32
N ASP A 275 4.73 4.62 -2.21
CA ASP A 275 3.34 4.30 -1.97
C ASP A 275 2.81 3.12 -2.80
N ASN A 276 3.73 2.30 -3.35
CA ASN A 276 3.46 1.12 -4.16
C ASN A 276 2.73 1.41 -5.48
N ASP A 277 2.69 2.67 -5.90
CA ASP A 277 2.28 3.05 -7.26
C ASP A 277 3.36 2.68 -8.27
N LEU A 278 2.95 2.22 -9.45
CA LEU A 278 3.86 1.95 -10.56
C LEU A 278 4.22 3.25 -11.27
N ALA A 279 5.52 3.46 -11.49
CA ALA A 279 6.06 4.61 -12.20
C ALA A 279 7.23 4.18 -13.09
N VAL A 280 7.60 5.03 -14.04
CA VAL A 280 8.84 4.90 -14.82
C VAL A 280 9.74 6.08 -14.54
N ARG A 281 11.01 5.81 -14.30
CA ARG A 281 12.04 6.84 -14.16
C ARG A 281 12.90 6.87 -15.43
N ILE A 282 13.12 8.07 -15.97
CA ILE A 282 14.08 8.33 -17.05
C ILE A 282 15.19 9.21 -16.48
N GLU A 283 16.45 8.81 -16.64
CA GLU A 283 17.61 9.56 -16.14
C GLU A 283 18.86 9.30 -16.97
N ALA A 284 19.94 10.03 -16.67
CA ALA A 284 21.22 9.79 -17.32
C ALA A 284 21.78 8.41 -16.92
N PRO A 285 22.53 7.72 -17.81
CA PRO A 285 23.29 6.55 -17.42
C PRO A 285 24.23 6.86 -16.25
N ALA A 286 24.42 5.85 -15.39
CA ALA A 286 25.30 5.95 -14.22
C ALA A 286 26.78 6.10 -14.60
#